data_AF-A0A914ZB73-F1
#
_entry.id   AF-A0A914ZB73-F1
#
_cell.length_a   1.000
_cell.length_b   1.000
_cell.length_c   1.000
_cell.angle_alpha   90.00
_cell.angle_beta   90.00
_cell.angle_gamma   90.00
#
_symmetry.space_group_name_H-M   'P 1'
#
loop_
_entity.id
_entity.type
_entity.pdbx_description
1 polymer ?
#
loop_
_entity_poly.entity_id
_entity_poly.type
_entity_poly.pdbx_seq_one_letter_code
_entity_poly.pdbx_strand_id
1 'polypeptide(L)'
;MNIRSTLTGFAIQENAICKLRNHPGYTEGSRKCRVCEYHGVRDCELEDVCHVVSRCTRKMANLYLLRHNNAVRLLANNILRNYKMETLHYNERPVGIKDNADKNVRLMFDVPYTETCDKMKPDIIVLDDTNARDKRAYIIEVGISWPLSLKRLEVFKYVKYAWNSEITDLDHLNGCTSIDNLSESYVERGANIAHVLGLRGYLTKTIPIIIGTQGEVSDQFMKFLKDCPLGSTNLIRLAGELQRAAVLGSAAAVRAQLACRQKS
;
A
#
# COMPACT_ATOMS: atom_id res chain seq x y z
N MET A 1 -15.14 16.60 -4.91
CA MET A 1 -13.73 16.81 -4.53
C MET A 1 -13.55 18.30 -4.28
N ASN A 2 -12.98 18.72 -3.14
CA ASN A 2 -12.80 20.15 -2.84
C ASN A 2 -11.72 20.73 -3.79
N ILE A 3 -12.00 21.88 -4.45
CA ILE A 3 -11.11 22.57 -5.39
C ILE A 3 -9.69 22.72 -4.83
N ARG A 4 -9.55 23.00 -3.53
CA ARG A 4 -8.24 23.14 -2.86
C ARG A 4 -7.44 21.84 -2.85
N SER A 5 -8.10 20.68 -2.71
CA SER A 5 -7.41 19.38 -2.72
C SER A 5 -6.98 18.99 -4.14
N THR A 6 -7.77 19.34 -5.15
CA THR A 6 -7.42 19.11 -6.56
C THR A 6 -6.20 19.96 -6.97
N LEU A 7 -6.21 21.26 -6.64
CA LEU A 7 -5.06 22.15 -6.91
C LEU A 7 -3.78 21.70 -6.19
N THR A 8 -3.91 21.22 -4.94
CA THR A 8 -2.76 20.65 -4.20
C THR A 8 -2.24 19.39 -4.90
N GLY A 9 -3.13 18.54 -5.43
CA GLY A 9 -2.75 17.35 -6.18
C GLY A 9 -1.93 17.68 -7.43
N PHE A 10 -2.38 18.63 -8.26
CA PHE A 10 -1.62 19.10 -9.42
C PHE A 10 -0.28 19.72 -9.02
N ALA A 11 -0.24 20.52 -7.96
CA ALA A 11 1.00 21.10 -7.47
C ALA A 11 2.01 20.05 -6.95
N ILE A 12 1.51 18.91 -6.44
CA ILE A 12 2.34 17.75 -6.07
C ILE A 12 2.96 17.11 -7.33
N GLN A 13 2.16 16.94 -8.39
CA GLN A 13 2.61 16.33 -9.65
C GLN A 13 3.71 17.16 -10.32
N GLU A 14 3.50 18.47 -10.42
CA GLU A 14 4.45 19.40 -11.06
C GLU A 14 5.63 19.80 -10.14
N ASN A 15 5.70 19.26 -8.92
CA ASN A 15 6.63 19.70 -7.88
C ASN A 15 6.59 21.24 -7.66
N ALA A 16 5.46 21.88 -7.97
CA ALA A 16 5.27 23.33 -8.03
C ALA A 16 4.87 23.93 -6.68
N ILE A 17 5.20 23.25 -5.57
CA ILE A 17 4.85 23.72 -4.24
C ILE A 17 5.94 24.69 -3.77
N CYS A 18 5.80 25.95 -4.18
CA CYS A 18 6.78 27.01 -3.91
C CYS A 18 7.10 27.24 -2.42
N LYS A 19 6.25 26.75 -1.52
CA LYS A 19 6.42 26.87 -0.06
C LYS A 19 7.25 25.75 0.58
N LEU A 20 7.67 24.76 -0.20
CA LEU A 20 8.65 23.76 0.25
C LEU A 20 10.05 24.34 0.16
N ARG A 21 10.90 24.02 1.15
CA ARG A 21 12.21 24.68 1.31
C ARG A 21 13.23 24.33 0.23
N ASN A 22 13.05 23.22 -0.50
CA ASN A 22 13.92 22.87 -1.61
C ASN A 22 13.45 23.45 -2.96
N HIS A 23 12.32 24.16 -3.00
CA HIS A 23 11.83 24.74 -4.25
C HIS A 23 12.76 25.87 -4.73
N PRO A 24 13.04 26.01 -6.05
CA PRO A 24 13.95 27.05 -6.55
C PRO A 24 13.55 28.49 -6.18
N GLY A 25 12.24 28.74 -6.08
CA GLY A 25 11.69 30.03 -5.64
C GLY A 25 11.76 30.28 -4.12
N TYR A 26 12.29 29.35 -3.33
CA TYR A 26 12.49 29.53 -1.89
C TYR A 26 13.87 30.14 -1.62
N THR A 27 13.89 31.35 -1.09
CA THR A 27 15.11 32.17 -0.97
C THR A 27 15.67 32.28 0.45
N GLU A 28 14.98 31.77 1.47
CA GLU A 28 15.27 32.10 2.88
C GLU A 28 15.55 30.87 3.77
N GLY A 29 16.74 30.77 4.37
CA GLY A 29 17.04 29.76 5.39
C GLY A 29 17.37 28.36 4.84
N SER A 30 17.28 27.36 5.72
CA SER A 30 17.69 25.97 5.44
C SER A 30 16.79 25.31 4.38
N ARG A 31 17.38 24.61 3.39
CA ARG A 31 16.65 23.78 2.42
C ARG A 31 16.20 22.42 2.97
N LYS A 32 16.63 22.09 4.19
CA LYS A 32 16.32 20.83 4.86
C LYS A 32 14.85 20.77 5.28
N CYS A 33 14.31 19.56 5.36
CA CYS A 33 12.96 19.32 5.84
C CYS A 33 12.73 19.91 7.23
N ARG A 34 11.73 20.81 7.36
CA ARG A 34 11.44 21.52 8.61
C ARG A 34 11.06 20.60 9.76
N VAL A 35 10.44 19.46 9.45
CA VAL A 35 10.01 18.48 10.45
C VAL A 35 11.17 17.62 10.90
N CYS A 36 12.01 17.17 9.96
CA CYS A 36 13.19 16.36 10.27
C CYS A 36 14.21 17.20 11.05
N GLU A 37 14.41 18.46 10.65
CA GLU A 37 15.27 19.42 11.34
C GLU A 37 14.77 19.72 12.76
N TYR A 38 13.47 19.96 12.94
CA TYR A 38 12.87 20.16 14.27
C TYR A 38 13.07 18.97 15.21
N HIS A 39 13.08 17.74 14.67
CA HIS A 39 13.27 16.53 15.45
C HIS A 39 14.73 16.07 15.56
N GLY A 40 15.70 16.86 15.10
CA GLY A 40 17.13 16.54 15.22
C GLY A 40 17.55 15.27 14.46
N VAL A 41 16.88 14.95 13.35
CA VAL A 41 17.25 13.80 12.51
C VAL A 41 18.64 14.05 11.93
N ARG A 42 19.60 13.14 12.17
CA ARG A 42 21.01 13.27 11.74
C ARG A 42 21.13 13.39 10.22
N ASP A 43 20.41 12.54 9.48
CA ASP A 43 20.37 12.53 8.01
C ASP A 43 19.14 13.27 7.49
N CYS A 44 19.10 14.59 7.75
CA CYS A 44 17.99 15.42 7.33
C CYS A 44 18.04 15.72 5.82
N GLU A 45 17.15 15.10 5.05
CA GLU A 45 17.02 15.32 3.60
C GLU A 45 16.44 16.70 3.24
N LEU A 46 16.54 17.03 1.95
CA LEU A 46 15.95 18.24 1.37
C LEU A 46 14.42 18.20 1.45
N GLU A 47 13.80 19.36 1.70
CA GLU A 47 12.34 19.46 1.72
C GLU A 47 11.77 19.57 0.30
N ASP A 48 11.65 18.44 -0.39
CA ASP A 48 10.90 18.34 -1.64
C ASP A 48 9.60 17.53 -1.47
N VAL A 49 8.77 17.49 -2.53
CA VAL A 49 7.50 16.77 -2.50
C VAL A 49 7.72 15.29 -2.22
N CYS A 50 8.71 14.66 -2.86
CA CYS A 50 9.01 13.24 -2.72
C CYS A 50 9.42 12.91 -1.27
N HIS A 51 10.22 13.75 -0.63
CA HIS A 51 10.56 13.61 0.78
C HIS A 51 9.30 13.68 1.63
N VAL A 52 8.49 14.73 1.49
CA VAL A 52 7.29 14.93 2.34
C VAL A 52 6.27 13.80 2.19
N VAL A 53 6.07 13.31 0.96
CA VAL A 53 5.02 12.32 0.68
C VAL A 53 5.52 10.88 0.63
N SER A 54 6.81 10.63 0.46
CA SER A 54 7.36 9.27 0.29
C SER A 54 8.58 8.90 1.14
N ARG A 55 9.38 9.83 1.70
CA ARG A 55 10.59 9.48 2.48
C ARG A 55 10.67 10.02 3.92
N CYS A 56 9.84 10.97 4.31
CA CYS A 56 9.95 11.64 5.61
C CYS A 56 9.58 10.68 6.76
N THR A 57 10.57 10.11 7.43
CA THR A 57 10.43 9.11 8.51
C THR A 57 9.46 9.54 9.61
N ARG A 58 9.44 10.84 9.96
CA ARG A 58 8.54 11.40 10.99
C ARG A 58 7.08 11.49 10.56
N LYS A 59 6.83 11.75 9.27
CA LYS A 59 5.48 11.83 8.71
C LYS A 59 4.99 10.46 8.23
N MET A 60 5.91 9.53 7.95
CA MET A 60 5.64 8.15 7.57
C MET A 60 4.73 7.44 8.56
N ALA A 61 5.05 7.50 9.85
CA ALA A 61 4.31 6.74 10.87
C ALA A 61 2.79 7.04 10.90
N ASN A 62 2.39 8.30 10.70
CA ASN A 62 0.99 8.71 10.85
C ASN A 62 0.27 8.93 9.52
N LEU A 63 0.88 9.70 8.62
CA LEU A 63 0.19 10.10 7.40
C LEU A 63 0.19 9.00 6.36
N TYR A 64 1.21 8.13 6.30
CA TYR A 64 1.21 7.04 5.32
C TYR A 64 0.24 5.97 5.75
N LEU A 65 0.21 5.67 7.05
CA LEU A 65 -0.76 4.77 7.64
C LEU A 65 -2.19 5.21 7.30
N LEU A 66 -2.50 6.51 7.37
CA LEU A 66 -3.81 7.02 6.99
C LEU A 66 -4.14 6.77 5.50
N ARG A 67 -3.19 6.97 4.59
CA ARG A 67 -3.41 6.75 3.15
C ARG A 67 -3.63 5.29 2.84
N HIS A 68 -2.73 4.47 3.37
CA HIS A 68 -2.73 3.02 3.19
C HIS A 68 -4.01 2.42 3.76
N ASN A 69 -4.37 2.73 5.01
CA ASN A 69 -5.60 2.25 5.64
C ASN A 69 -6.86 2.62 4.85
N ASN A 70 -6.91 3.82 4.25
CA ASN A 70 -8.03 4.20 3.41
C ASN A 70 -8.14 3.37 2.14
N ALA A 71 -7.01 3.07 1.48
CA ALA A 71 -6.99 2.19 0.31
C ALA A 71 -7.37 0.75 0.68
N VAL A 72 -6.79 0.20 1.75
CA VAL A 72 -7.15 -1.14 2.27
C VAL A 72 -8.63 -1.21 2.62
N ARG A 73 -9.18 -0.21 3.31
CA ARG A 73 -10.61 -0.15 3.68
C ARG A 73 -11.51 -0.14 2.45
N LEU A 74 -11.18 0.61 1.41
CA LEU A 74 -11.94 0.62 0.15
C LEU A 74 -11.96 -0.79 -0.48
N LEU A 75 -10.81 -1.44 -0.53
CA LEU A 75 -10.69 -2.79 -1.07
C LEU A 75 -11.47 -3.80 -0.22
N ALA A 76 -11.25 -3.79 1.09
CA ALA A 76 -11.94 -4.63 2.06
C ALA A 76 -13.47 -4.49 1.96
N ASN A 77 -14.00 -3.27 1.85
CA ASN A 77 -15.45 -3.06 1.74
C ASN A 77 -16.05 -3.62 0.45
N ASN A 78 -15.30 -3.64 -0.67
CA ASN A 78 -15.79 -4.27 -1.90
C ASN A 78 -15.75 -5.81 -1.79
N ILE A 79 -14.73 -6.37 -1.13
CA ILE A 79 -14.66 -7.82 -0.85
C ILE A 79 -15.78 -8.25 0.11
N LEU A 80 -15.98 -7.51 1.21
CA LEU A 80 -17.05 -7.77 2.19
C LEU A 80 -18.43 -7.75 1.53
N ARG A 81 -18.69 -6.79 0.63
CA ARG A 81 -19.94 -6.74 -0.16
C ARG A 81 -20.12 -7.95 -1.06
N ASN A 82 -19.07 -8.40 -1.73
CA ASN A 82 -19.12 -9.61 -2.55
C ASN A 82 -19.56 -10.83 -1.72
N TYR A 83 -19.00 -10.96 -0.51
CA TYR A 83 -19.38 -12.03 0.41
C TYR A 83 -20.63 -11.74 1.26
N LYS A 84 -21.37 -10.65 1.01
CA LYS A 84 -22.58 -10.26 1.77
C LYS A 84 -22.33 -10.12 3.28
N MET A 85 -21.15 -9.63 3.65
CA MET A 85 -20.74 -9.36 5.03
C MET A 85 -20.89 -7.87 5.36
N GLU A 86 -20.93 -7.55 6.65
CA GLU A 86 -21.00 -6.16 7.11
C GLU A 86 -19.75 -5.37 6.72
N THR A 87 -19.98 -4.23 6.05
CA THR A 87 -18.91 -3.33 5.61
C THR A 87 -18.40 -2.47 6.76
N LEU A 88 -17.12 -2.14 6.70
CA LEU A 88 -16.46 -1.27 7.67
C LEU A 88 -16.93 0.17 7.53
N HIS A 89 -17.13 0.83 8.67
CA HIS A 89 -17.44 2.24 8.71
C HIS A 89 -16.24 3.09 8.23
N TYR A 90 -16.47 4.35 7.84
CA TYR A 90 -15.42 5.25 7.31
C TYR A 90 -14.22 5.42 8.26
N ASN A 91 -14.48 5.46 9.57
CA ASN A 91 -13.46 5.65 10.61
C ASN A 91 -12.87 4.32 11.13
N GLU A 92 -13.39 3.19 10.67
CA GLU A 92 -12.98 1.88 11.17
C GLU A 92 -11.75 1.38 10.40
N ARG A 93 -10.77 0.87 11.14
CA ARG A 93 -9.59 0.24 10.54
C ARG A 93 -9.92 -1.23 10.23
N PRO A 94 -9.54 -1.74 9.04
CA PRO A 94 -9.62 -3.17 8.78
C PRO A 94 -8.60 -3.90 9.67
N VAL A 95 -9.06 -4.51 10.76
CA VAL A 95 -8.26 -5.34 11.66
C VAL A 95 -9.06 -6.56 12.11
N GLY A 96 -8.34 -7.64 12.42
CA GLY A 96 -8.92 -8.84 13.02
C GLY A 96 -9.48 -9.83 11.99
N ILE A 97 -10.31 -10.74 12.47
CA ILE A 97 -10.86 -11.84 11.66
C ILE A 97 -12.38 -11.65 11.56
N LYS A 98 -12.91 -11.75 10.34
CA LYS A 98 -14.35 -11.80 10.07
C LYS A 98 -14.68 -13.13 9.39
N ASP A 99 -15.51 -13.92 10.07
CA ASP A 99 -15.99 -15.20 9.55
C ASP A 99 -17.41 -15.06 9.02
N ASN A 100 -17.68 -15.70 7.88
CA ASN A 100 -19.01 -15.93 7.36
C ASN A 100 -19.24 -17.44 7.29
N ALA A 101 -19.80 -18.00 8.37
CA ALA A 101 -20.09 -19.42 8.50
C ALA A 101 -21.02 -19.93 7.38
N ASP A 102 -22.04 -19.15 7.02
CA ASP A 102 -23.02 -19.54 5.99
C ASP A 102 -22.40 -19.76 4.62
N LYS A 103 -21.29 -19.08 4.33
CA LYS A 103 -20.58 -19.15 3.05
C LYS A 103 -19.27 -19.92 3.11
N ASN A 104 -18.83 -20.39 4.29
CA ASN A 104 -17.49 -20.96 4.49
C ASN A 104 -16.39 -20.01 4.01
N VAL A 105 -16.47 -18.73 4.39
CA VAL A 105 -15.50 -17.72 3.98
C VAL A 105 -14.94 -17.04 5.22
N ARG A 106 -13.60 -16.90 5.27
CA ARG A 106 -12.87 -16.22 6.34
C ARG A 106 -12.05 -15.08 5.78
N LEU A 107 -12.25 -13.88 6.28
CA LEU A 107 -11.44 -12.71 5.97
C LEU A 107 -10.56 -12.38 7.18
N MET A 108 -9.29 -12.13 6.94
CA MET A 108 -8.32 -11.77 7.95
C MET A 108 -7.65 -10.46 7.55
N PHE A 109 -7.61 -9.49 8.45
CA PHE A 109 -7.07 -8.16 8.20
C PHE A 109 -5.95 -7.84 9.18
N ASP A 110 -4.76 -7.53 8.66
CA ASP A 110 -3.59 -7.13 9.46
C ASP A 110 -3.28 -8.11 10.63
N VAL A 111 -3.44 -9.41 10.37
CA VAL A 111 -3.18 -10.48 11.34
C VAL A 111 -2.28 -11.55 10.72
N PRO A 112 -1.41 -12.18 11.52
CA PRO A 112 -0.59 -13.28 11.04
C PRO A 112 -1.45 -14.52 10.75
N TYR A 113 -1.06 -15.26 9.72
CA TYR A 113 -1.79 -16.47 9.32
C TYR A 113 -1.43 -17.70 10.18
N THR A 114 -0.15 -17.85 10.55
CA THR A 114 0.36 -19.00 11.32
C THR A 114 1.48 -18.59 12.26
N GLU A 115 1.79 -19.43 13.24
CA GLU A 115 2.93 -19.27 14.16
C GLU A 115 4.29 -19.32 13.45
N THR A 116 4.40 -20.14 12.39
CA THR A 116 5.60 -20.19 11.53
C THR A 116 5.80 -18.93 10.69
N CYS A 117 4.77 -18.09 10.58
CA CYS A 117 4.77 -16.86 9.81
C CYS A 117 4.22 -15.69 10.66
N ASP A 118 4.51 -15.70 11.96
CA ASP A 118 4.02 -14.76 12.97
C ASP A 118 4.43 -13.30 12.68
N LYS A 119 5.61 -13.10 12.09
CA LYS A 119 6.12 -11.80 11.63
C LYS A 119 5.41 -11.29 10.36
N MET A 120 4.67 -12.15 9.66
CA MET A 120 4.03 -11.80 8.38
C MET A 120 2.56 -11.45 8.60
N LYS A 121 2.24 -10.17 8.37
CA LYS A 121 0.87 -9.66 8.48
C LYS A 121 0.47 -9.03 7.15
N PRO A 122 -0.12 -9.81 6.23
CA PRO A 122 -0.70 -9.25 5.02
C PRO A 122 -1.85 -8.30 5.35
N ASP A 123 -2.10 -7.33 4.48
CA ASP A 123 -3.20 -6.39 4.67
C ASP A 123 -4.56 -7.09 4.68
N ILE A 124 -4.78 -8.02 3.73
CA ILE A 124 -6.02 -8.81 3.63
C ILE A 124 -5.68 -10.25 3.21
N ILE A 125 -6.17 -11.23 3.95
CA ILE A 125 -6.25 -12.63 3.51
C ILE A 125 -7.72 -13.00 3.38
N VAL A 126 -8.10 -13.61 2.26
CA VAL A 126 -9.43 -14.19 2.05
C VAL A 126 -9.27 -15.69 1.85
N LEU A 127 -9.85 -16.48 2.73
CA LEU A 127 -10.00 -17.92 2.56
C LEU A 127 -11.42 -18.19 2.08
N ASP A 128 -11.53 -18.68 0.86
CA ASP A 128 -12.80 -19.00 0.23
C ASP A 128 -12.92 -20.53 0.10
N ASP A 129 -13.64 -21.12 1.05
CA ASP A 129 -13.97 -22.54 1.11
C ASP A 129 -15.39 -22.82 0.61
N THR A 130 -15.99 -21.91 -0.18
CA THR A 130 -17.34 -22.11 -0.74
C THR A 130 -17.44 -23.41 -1.55
N ASN A 131 -16.38 -23.72 -2.31
CA ASN A 131 -16.26 -24.96 -3.08
C ASN A 131 -15.21 -25.88 -2.46
N ALA A 132 -15.64 -26.96 -1.82
CA ALA A 132 -14.74 -27.90 -1.15
C ALA A 132 -13.66 -28.54 -2.07
N ARG A 133 -13.90 -28.57 -3.39
CA ARG A 133 -12.95 -29.09 -4.40
C ARG A 133 -12.00 -28.02 -4.97
N ASP A 134 -12.33 -26.73 -4.81
CA ASP A 134 -11.58 -25.60 -5.35
C ASP A 134 -11.51 -24.52 -4.26
N LYS A 135 -10.80 -24.84 -3.19
CA LYS A 135 -10.54 -23.91 -2.10
C LYS A 135 -9.58 -22.84 -2.58
N ARG A 136 -9.90 -21.56 -2.38
CA ARG A 136 -9.07 -20.46 -2.86
C ARG A 136 -8.60 -19.59 -1.71
N ALA A 137 -7.35 -19.18 -1.77
CA ALA A 137 -6.81 -18.22 -0.82
C ALA A 137 -6.22 -17.03 -1.55
N TYR A 138 -6.66 -15.83 -1.18
CA TYR A 138 -6.20 -14.57 -1.75
C TYR A 138 -5.38 -13.84 -0.69
N ILE A 139 -4.10 -13.60 -0.98
CA ILE A 139 -3.21 -12.80 -0.15
C ILE A 139 -3.07 -11.45 -0.85
N ILE A 140 -3.71 -10.42 -0.32
CA ILE A 140 -3.78 -9.11 -0.96
C ILE A 140 -2.99 -8.13 -0.11
N GLU A 141 -2.04 -7.46 -0.75
CA GLU A 141 -1.17 -6.49 -0.10
C GLU A 141 -1.24 -5.16 -0.83
N VAL A 142 -1.54 -4.10 -0.10
CA VAL A 142 -1.61 -2.74 -0.62
C VAL A 142 -0.28 -2.01 -0.35
N GLY A 143 0.26 -1.37 -1.39
CA GLY A 143 1.45 -0.54 -1.29
C GLY A 143 1.18 0.87 -1.81
N ILE A 144 1.66 1.89 -1.09
CA ILE A 144 1.65 3.28 -1.58
C ILE A 144 3.07 3.82 -1.56
N SER A 145 3.56 4.27 -2.71
CA SER A 145 4.95 4.72 -2.87
C SER A 145 5.09 5.82 -3.93
N TRP A 146 6.25 6.46 -3.97
CA TRP A 146 6.63 7.33 -5.08
C TRP A 146 6.58 6.59 -6.44
N PRO A 147 6.20 7.25 -7.55
CA PRO A 147 5.96 6.62 -8.84
C PRO A 147 7.15 5.83 -9.39
N LEU A 148 8.37 6.33 -9.20
CA LEU A 148 9.59 5.67 -9.67
C LEU A 148 9.87 4.33 -8.99
N SER A 149 9.22 4.05 -7.85
CA SER A 149 9.43 2.84 -7.06
C SER A 149 8.28 1.83 -7.18
N LEU A 150 7.25 2.10 -7.98
CA LEU A 150 6.04 1.26 -8.06
C LEU A 150 6.37 -0.18 -8.45
N LYS A 151 7.15 -0.36 -9.53
CA LYS A 151 7.49 -1.69 -10.04
C LYS A 151 8.34 -2.49 -9.05
N ARG A 152 9.31 -1.84 -8.39
CA ARG A 152 10.14 -2.48 -7.35
C ARG A 152 9.28 -2.90 -6.15
N LEU A 153 8.36 -2.03 -5.72
CA LEU A 153 7.48 -2.34 -4.59
C LEU A 153 6.50 -3.48 -4.92
N GLU A 154 6.00 -3.53 -6.15
CA GLU A 154 5.14 -4.62 -6.64
C GLU A 154 5.84 -5.98 -6.52
N VAL A 155 7.05 -6.10 -7.08
CA VAL A 155 7.86 -7.32 -6.99
C VAL A 155 8.16 -7.66 -5.53
N PHE A 156 8.59 -6.67 -4.73
CA PHE A 156 8.90 -6.89 -3.32
C PHE A 156 7.73 -7.45 -2.52
N LYS A 157 6.54 -6.85 -2.65
CA LYS A 157 5.35 -7.33 -1.94
C LYS A 157 4.95 -8.74 -2.42
N TYR A 158 5.05 -9.02 -3.72
CA TYR A 158 4.82 -10.37 -4.23
C TYR A 158 5.79 -11.38 -3.62
N VAL A 159 7.10 -11.11 -3.71
CA VAL A 159 8.16 -11.98 -3.21
C VAL A 159 8.00 -12.25 -1.71
N LYS A 160 7.72 -11.22 -0.91
CA LYS A 160 7.55 -11.33 0.54
C LYS A 160 6.50 -12.37 0.95
N TYR A 161 5.40 -12.47 0.21
CA TYR A 161 4.29 -13.36 0.58
C TYR A 161 4.16 -14.62 -0.27
N ALA A 162 4.80 -14.66 -1.44
CA ALA A 162 4.73 -15.80 -2.37
C ALA A 162 6.04 -16.59 -2.52
N TRP A 163 7.19 -16.03 -2.12
CA TRP A 163 8.50 -16.62 -2.45
C TRP A 163 9.42 -16.76 -1.24
N ASN A 164 9.69 -15.65 -0.56
CA ASN A 164 10.55 -15.63 0.61
C ASN A 164 10.18 -14.46 1.53
N SER A 165 9.74 -14.81 2.74
CA SER A 165 9.31 -13.88 3.76
C SER A 165 10.40 -13.19 4.56
N GLU A 166 11.61 -13.75 4.56
CA GLU A 166 12.74 -13.19 5.30
C GLU A 166 13.26 -11.90 4.67
N ILE A 167 12.81 -11.61 3.45
CA ILE A 167 13.15 -10.36 2.76
C ILE A 167 12.42 -9.19 3.41
N THR A 168 13.20 -8.34 4.07
CA THR A 168 12.72 -7.14 4.76
C THR A 168 12.76 -5.89 3.88
N ASP A 169 13.66 -5.84 2.91
CA ASP A 169 13.97 -4.62 2.16
C ASP A 169 14.05 -4.82 0.64
N LEU A 170 13.78 -3.73 -0.10
CA LEU A 170 13.76 -3.67 -1.56
C LEU A 170 15.12 -3.96 -2.22
N ASP A 171 16.21 -3.89 -1.47
CA ASP A 171 17.56 -4.09 -1.99
C ASP A 171 17.92 -5.58 -2.10
N HIS A 172 17.19 -6.45 -1.41
CA HIS A 172 17.32 -7.91 -1.52
C HIS A 172 16.75 -8.49 -2.81
N LEU A 173 16.18 -7.66 -3.70
CA LEU A 173 15.64 -8.10 -4.98
C LEU A 173 16.74 -8.38 -6.03
N ASN A 174 18.01 -8.07 -5.77
CA ASN A 174 19.15 -8.33 -6.66
C ASN A 174 18.93 -7.92 -8.13
N GLY A 175 18.24 -6.81 -8.37
CA GLY A 175 17.94 -6.32 -9.72
C GLY A 175 16.72 -6.96 -10.39
N CYS A 176 15.95 -7.80 -9.69
CA CYS A 176 14.67 -8.32 -10.17
C CYS A 176 13.68 -7.15 -10.37
N THR A 177 13.23 -6.97 -11.62
CA THR A 177 12.33 -5.88 -12.01
C THR A 177 10.93 -6.35 -12.41
N SER A 178 10.68 -7.65 -12.48
CA SER A 178 9.36 -8.20 -12.83
C SER A 178 9.10 -9.53 -12.12
N ILE A 179 7.84 -9.77 -11.79
CA ILE A 179 7.37 -11.02 -11.19
C ILE A 179 7.57 -12.20 -12.15
N ASP A 180 7.39 -11.98 -13.46
CA ASP A 180 7.52 -13.04 -14.47
C ASP A 180 8.96 -13.56 -14.64
N ASN A 181 9.96 -12.76 -14.26
CA ASN A 181 11.38 -13.13 -14.33
C ASN A 181 11.95 -13.57 -12.98
N LEU A 182 11.07 -13.85 -11.99
CA LEU A 182 11.50 -14.25 -10.66
C LEU A 182 12.11 -15.66 -10.70
N SER A 183 13.36 -15.77 -10.27
CA SER A 183 14.11 -17.02 -10.20
C SER A 183 15.01 -17.03 -8.96
N GLU A 184 15.46 -18.23 -8.59
CA GLU A 184 16.38 -18.42 -7.45
C GLU A 184 17.73 -17.73 -7.64
N SER A 185 18.12 -17.42 -8.88
CA SER A 185 19.31 -16.61 -9.17
C SER A 185 19.16 -15.16 -8.69
N TYR A 186 17.93 -14.65 -8.57
CA TYR A 186 17.67 -13.32 -8.03
C TYR A 186 17.34 -13.37 -6.54
N VAL A 187 16.50 -14.32 -6.13
CA VAL A 187 15.99 -14.38 -4.76
C VAL A 187 15.88 -15.83 -4.30
N GLU A 188 16.61 -16.18 -3.25
CA GLU A 188 16.52 -17.49 -2.60
C GLU A 188 15.10 -17.77 -2.10
N ARG A 189 14.63 -19.00 -2.25
CA ARG A 189 13.33 -19.42 -1.70
C ARG A 189 13.38 -19.53 -0.18
N GLY A 190 12.31 -19.10 0.46
CA GLY A 190 12.16 -19.20 1.91
C GLY A 190 10.74 -19.58 2.32
N ALA A 191 10.48 -19.55 3.62
CA ALA A 191 9.14 -19.67 4.14
C ALA A 191 8.25 -18.58 3.52
N ASN A 192 6.99 -18.91 3.22
CA ASN A 192 6.03 -17.94 2.71
C ASN A 192 4.59 -18.43 2.93
N ILE A 193 3.67 -17.48 3.08
CA ILE A 193 2.26 -17.76 3.39
C ILE A 193 1.58 -18.54 2.25
N ALA A 194 1.90 -18.22 1.00
CA ALA A 194 1.32 -18.91 -0.15
C ALA A 194 1.63 -20.42 -0.12
N HIS A 195 2.86 -20.80 0.21
CA HIS A 195 3.25 -22.20 0.35
C HIS A 195 2.49 -22.89 1.49
N VAL A 196 2.41 -22.24 2.66
CA VAL A 196 1.69 -22.79 3.84
C VAL A 196 0.20 -23.02 3.55
N LEU A 197 -0.44 -22.07 2.86
CA LEU A 197 -1.83 -22.22 2.40
C LEU A 197 -1.98 -23.32 1.34
N GLY A 198 -1.01 -23.45 0.43
CA GLY A 198 -0.98 -24.52 -0.56
C GLY A 198 -0.91 -25.91 0.08
N LEU A 199 -0.10 -26.09 1.13
CA LEU A 199 -0.05 -27.33 1.92
C LEU A 199 -1.38 -27.68 2.60
N ARG A 200 -2.25 -26.68 2.83
CA ARG A 200 -3.61 -26.87 3.36
C ARG A 200 -4.66 -27.08 2.27
N GLY A 201 -4.24 -27.21 1.01
CA GLY A 201 -5.11 -27.50 -0.13
C GLY A 201 -5.76 -26.28 -0.77
N TYR A 202 -5.30 -25.07 -0.47
CA TYR A 202 -5.79 -23.86 -1.13
C TYR A 202 -5.03 -23.59 -2.44
N LEU A 203 -5.76 -23.22 -3.49
CA LEU A 203 -5.20 -22.52 -4.64
C LEU A 203 -4.93 -21.07 -4.25
N THR A 204 -3.64 -20.72 -4.15
CA THR A 204 -3.21 -19.43 -3.62
C THR A 204 -2.96 -18.40 -4.70
N LYS A 205 -3.42 -17.17 -4.49
CA LYS A 205 -3.05 -15.99 -5.29
C LYS A 205 -2.50 -14.90 -4.40
N THR A 206 -1.26 -14.46 -4.68
CA THR A 206 -0.66 -13.28 -4.07
C THR A 206 -0.84 -12.08 -4.98
N ILE A 207 -1.47 -11.02 -4.48
CA ILE A 207 -1.99 -9.91 -5.26
C ILE A 207 -1.45 -8.58 -4.68
N PRO A 208 -0.34 -8.06 -5.22
CA PRO A 208 0.15 -6.73 -4.86
C PRO A 208 -0.70 -5.64 -5.54
N ILE A 209 -1.35 -4.80 -4.76
CA ILE A 209 -2.10 -3.62 -5.22
C ILE A 209 -1.27 -2.39 -4.91
N ILE A 210 -0.48 -1.94 -5.89
CA ILE A 210 0.45 -0.82 -5.71
C ILE A 210 -0.09 0.46 -6.36
N ILE A 211 -0.07 1.56 -5.61
CA ILE A 211 -0.57 2.87 -6.03
C ILE A 211 0.50 3.94 -5.76
N GLY A 212 0.66 4.84 -6.71
CA GLY A 212 1.51 6.01 -6.61
C GLY A 212 0.96 7.06 -5.65
N THR A 213 1.85 7.80 -5.01
CA THR A 213 1.44 8.93 -4.16
C THR A 213 0.67 10.00 -4.92
N GLN A 214 0.76 10.05 -6.26
CA GLN A 214 0.00 10.95 -7.13
C GLN A 214 -1.08 10.22 -7.96
N GLY A 215 -1.42 8.98 -7.58
CA GLY A 215 -2.49 8.20 -8.20
C GLY A 215 -2.06 7.34 -9.39
N GLU A 216 -0.76 7.29 -9.67
CA GLU A 216 -0.20 6.43 -10.70
C GLU A 216 -0.36 4.96 -10.34
N VAL A 217 -0.43 4.10 -11.33
CA VAL A 217 -0.55 2.65 -11.12
C VAL A 217 0.35 1.94 -12.14
N SER A 218 0.78 0.72 -11.81
CA SER A 218 1.50 -0.12 -12.76
C SER A 218 0.59 -0.66 -13.85
N ASP A 219 1.16 -1.11 -14.96
CA ASP A 219 0.40 -1.75 -16.06
C ASP A 219 -0.31 -3.04 -15.59
N GLN A 220 0.23 -3.70 -14.56
CA GLN A 220 -0.35 -4.90 -13.97
C GLN A 220 -1.47 -4.61 -12.97
N PHE A 221 -1.65 -3.36 -12.55
CA PHE A 221 -2.62 -2.99 -11.52
C PHE A 221 -4.04 -3.48 -11.82
N MET A 222 -4.51 -3.32 -13.06
CA MET A 222 -5.85 -3.78 -13.45
C MET A 222 -5.94 -5.30 -13.53
N LYS A 223 -4.85 -6.00 -13.82
CA LYS A 223 -4.79 -7.47 -13.76
C LYS A 223 -4.92 -7.93 -12.30
N PHE A 224 -4.15 -7.34 -11.39
CA PHE A 224 -4.23 -7.66 -9.96
C PHE A 224 -5.61 -7.34 -9.36
N LEU A 225 -6.23 -6.21 -9.73
CA LEU A 225 -7.60 -5.93 -9.30
C LEU A 225 -8.61 -6.97 -9.81
N LYS A 226 -8.44 -7.49 -11.03
CA LYS A 226 -9.31 -8.58 -11.54
C LYS A 226 -9.10 -9.89 -10.79
N ASP A 227 -7.91 -10.14 -10.28
CA ASP A 227 -7.59 -11.33 -9.49
C ASP A 227 -8.17 -11.29 -8.07
N CYS A 228 -8.52 -10.10 -7.55
CA CYS A 228 -9.16 -9.96 -6.25
C CYS A 228 -10.59 -10.53 -6.25
N PRO A 229 -11.08 -11.09 -5.12
CA PRO A 229 -12.43 -11.65 -4.99
C PRO A 229 -13.49 -10.54 -4.82
N LEU A 230 -13.69 -9.74 -5.88
CA LEU A 230 -14.53 -8.54 -5.88
C LEU A 230 -15.94 -8.75 -6.46
N GLY A 231 -16.25 -9.93 -6.99
CA GLY A 231 -17.54 -10.25 -7.60
C GLY A 231 -17.89 -9.33 -8.77
N SER A 232 -19.10 -8.77 -8.77
CA SER A 232 -19.62 -7.86 -9.81
C SER A 232 -19.17 -6.39 -9.65
N THR A 233 -18.17 -6.13 -8.80
CA THR A 233 -17.67 -4.76 -8.56
C THR A 233 -17.17 -4.13 -9.86
N ASN A 234 -17.60 -2.88 -10.11
CA ASN A 234 -17.06 -2.09 -11.22
C ASN A 234 -15.58 -1.74 -10.95
N LEU A 235 -14.68 -2.45 -11.64
CA LEU A 235 -13.23 -2.34 -11.42
C LEU A 235 -12.66 -0.98 -11.80
N ILE A 236 -13.20 -0.33 -12.85
CA ILE A 236 -12.76 1.01 -13.26
C ILE A 236 -13.11 2.03 -12.16
N ARG A 237 -14.31 1.92 -11.60
CA ARG A 237 -14.73 2.77 -10.49
C ARG A 237 -13.85 2.56 -9.26
N LEU A 238 -13.60 1.30 -8.88
CA LEU A 238 -12.75 0.95 -7.75
C LEU A 238 -11.31 1.44 -7.94
N ALA A 239 -10.73 1.24 -9.12
CA ALA A 239 -9.41 1.75 -9.49
C ALA A 239 -9.34 3.27 -9.26
N GLY A 240 -10.32 4.01 -9.76
CA GLY A 240 -10.40 5.46 -9.54
C GLY A 240 -10.58 5.84 -8.07
N GLU A 241 -11.33 5.08 -7.28
CA GLU A 241 -11.48 5.31 -5.83
C GLU A 241 -10.15 5.10 -5.08
N LEU A 242 -9.41 4.05 -5.42
CA LEU A 242 -8.11 3.73 -4.84
C LEU A 242 -7.06 4.81 -5.17
N GLN A 243 -6.96 5.21 -6.44
CA GLN A 243 -6.05 6.29 -6.87
C GLN A 243 -6.39 7.61 -6.16
N ARG A 244 -7.69 7.97 -6.08
CA ARG A 244 -8.13 9.18 -5.36
C ARG A 244 -7.78 9.12 -3.88
N ALA A 245 -7.91 7.97 -3.23
CA ALA A 245 -7.54 7.81 -1.83
C ALA A 245 -6.05 8.11 -1.59
N ALA A 246 -5.17 7.62 -2.47
CA ALA A 246 -3.74 7.91 -2.40
C ALA A 246 -3.44 9.40 -2.60
N VAL A 247 -4.01 10.03 -3.63
CA VAL A 247 -3.81 11.47 -3.94
C VAL A 247 -4.29 12.37 -2.81
N LEU A 248 -5.52 12.16 -2.33
CA LEU A 248 -6.10 12.98 -1.24
C LEU A 248 -5.29 12.84 0.05
N GLY A 249 -4.80 11.62 0.29
CA GLY A 249 -3.86 11.32 1.32
C GLY A 249 -2.55 12.12 1.23
N SER A 250 -1.93 12.14 0.06
CA SER A 250 -0.68 12.88 -0.18
C SER A 250 -0.90 14.39 -0.06
N ALA A 251 -2.03 14.90 -0.55
CA ALA A 251 -2.41 16.29 -0.37
C ALA A 251 -2.59 16.65 1.12
N ALA A 252 -3.15 15.75 1.93
CA ALA A 252 -3.24 15.95 3.37
C ALA A 252 -1.86 16.00 4.04
N ALA A 253 -0.93 15.14 3.62
CA ALA A 253 0.44 15.12 4.13
C ALA A 253 1.19 16.43 3.84
N VAL A 254 1.09 16.92 2.61
CA VAL A 254 1.66 18.21 2.19
C VAL A 254 1.04 19.37 2.96
N ARG A 255 -0.29 19.42 3.10
CA ARG A 255 -0.94 20.48 3.89
C ARG A 255 -0.46 20.47 5.34
N ALA A 256 -0.33 19.28 5.94
CA ALA A 256 0.21 19.14 7.29
C ALA A 256 1.68 19.55 7.39
N GLN A 257 2.48 19.39 6.33
CA GLN A 257 3.85 19.90 6.27
C GLN A 257 3.87 21.43 6.23
N LEU A 258 3.07 22.03 5.35
CA LEU A 258 3.00 23.48 5.19
C LEU A 258 2.44 24.18 6.43
N ALA A 259 1.62 23.50 7.23
CA ALA A 259 1.11 23.99 8.50
C ALA A 259 2.15 23.98 9.64
N CYS A 260 3.23 23.18 9.53
CA CYS A 260 4.35 23.26 10.47
C CYS A 260 5.05 24.62 10.25
N ARG A 261 4.74 25.59 11.11
CA ARG A 261 5.35 26.94 11.08
C ARG A 261 6.85 26.85 11.36
N GLN A 262 7.61 27.69 10.67
CA GLN A 262 8.96 28.07 11.11
C GLN A 262 8.82 28.69 12.51
N LYS A 263 9.53 28.18 13.51
CA LYS A 263 9.90 29.06 14.63
C LYS A 263 10.91 30.03 14.03
N SER A 264 10.50 31.29 13.92
CA SER A 264 11.36 32.45 13.70
C SER A 264 12.45 32.49 14.77
#